data_AF-A0A1V6BLH9-F1
#
_entry.id   AF-A0A1V6BLH9-F1
#
_cell.length_a   1.000
_cell.length_b   1.000
_cell.length_c   1.000
_cell.angle_alpha   90.00
_cell.angle_beta   90.00
_cell.angle_gamma   90.00
#
_symmetry.space_group_name_H-M   'P 1'
#
loop_
_entity.id
_entity.type
_entity.pdbx_description
1 polymer ?
#
loop_
_entity_poly.entity_id
_entity_poly.type
_entity_poly.pdbx_seq_one_letter_code
_entity_poly.pdbx_strand_id
1 'polypeptide(L)'
;MQTGRPVKLLFLHVYLKKMLDIQGLITKCYYKFFGNEEIEIASLPRSGSDRQYFRINSGNRNVIGTYNPVREENDAFVGFTKHFREAGLKVPEIFGYMENENVYFQQDLGDINLYTWLKRKQGGDTFDQETKQIYNKVLDSLLLFQSKGIKDLDLGLCYPHRSFDRQSMMWDMNYFKYMLLKLLAIPFNEQLLEHDFISLADYLLLPGQDYFLYRDFQTANIMIVDGEPWFIDYQGGRKGASQYDLASLLYDAKVQMQPVDRELFLKYYIENFCSVTGEEKDKFREYYNGFCMIRLMQALGAFGFRGLYEHKPTFTDSIVPGVRLLIEIINKTEDHLKLPELFRTIRSIPESRAYRDLKEGLIKGD
;
A
#
# COMPACT_ATOMS: atom_id res chain seq x y z
N MET A 1 50.42 14.64 -31.40
CA MET A 1 49.19 13.83 -31.58
C MET A 1 49.19 12.80 -30.46
N GLN A 2 48.21 12.62 -29.59
CA GLN A 2 46.92 13.24 -29.30
C GLN A 2 46.75 13.05 -27.78
N THR A 3 46.42 14.11 -27.05
CA THR A 3 46.10 14.07 -25.62
C THR A 3 44.60 13.78 -25.45
N GLY A 4 44.26 12.57 -25.00
CA GLY A 4 42.89 12.19 -24.67
C GLY A 4 42.40 12.87 -23.39
N ARG A 5 41.58 13.93 -23.54
CA ARG A 5 40.83 14.53 -22.43
C ARG A 5 39.73 13.57 -21.93
N PRO A 6 39.38 13.57 -20.63
CA PRO A 6 38.33 12.72 -20.09
C PRO A 6 36.95 13.29 -20.44
N VAL A 7 36.27 12.70 -21.44
CA VAL A 7 34.92 13.11 -21.86
C VAL A 7 33.81 12.54 -20.94
N LYS A 8 34.16 11.75 -19.90
CA LYS A 8 33.15 11.04 -19.08
C LYS A 8 32.63 11.75 -17.84
N LEU A 9 33.16 12.92 -17.44
CA LEU A 9 32.62 13.65 -16.27
C LEU A 9 31.69 14.82 -16.63
N LEU A 10 31.79 15.37 -17.85
CA LEU A 10 30.98 16.54 -18.23
C LEU A 10 29.53 16.18 -18.59
N PHE A 11 29.30 14.96 -19.10
CA PHE A 11 27.94 14.50 -19.43
C PHE A 11 27.09 14.18 -18.20
N LEU A 12 27.70 13.77 -17.08
CA LEU A 12 26.96 13.59 -15.83
C LEU A 12 26.58 14.93 -15.20
N HIS A 13 27.45 15.94 -15.27
CA HIS A 13 27.20 17.25 -14.66
C HIS A 13 26.10 18.07 -15.36
N VAL A 14 25.90 17.88 -16.68
CA VAL A 14 24.81 18.52 -17.43
C VAL A 14 23.48 17.78 -17.27
N TYR A 15 23.50 16.46 -16.99
CA TYR A 15 22.28 15.67 -16.73
C TYR A 15 21.82 15.70 -15.25
N LEU A 16 22.72 16.01 -14.31
CA LEU A 16 22.42 16.03 -12.86
C LEU A 16 21.78 17.33 -12.34
N LYS A 17 21.52 18.36 -13.16
CA LYS A 17 21.05 19.66 -12.63
C LYS A 17 20.13 20.49 -13.54
N LYS A 18 19.14 19.85 -14.17
CA LYS A 18 17.78 20.41 -14.12
C LYS A 18 16.98 19.55 -13.14
N MET A 19 17.33 19.63 -11.85
CA MET A 19 16.32 19.38 -10.84
C MET A 19 15.22 20.37 -11.16
N LEU A 20 14.09 19.88 -11.70
CA LEU A 20 12.91 20.70 -11.80
C LEU A 20 12.70 21.27 -10.40
N ASP A 21 12.68 22.59 -10.28
CA ASP A 21 12.29 23.23 -9.04
C ASP A 21 10.81 22.93 -8.83
N ILE A 22 10.51 21.77 -8.27
CA ILE A 22 9.15 21.26 -8.10
C ILE A 22 8.38 22.16 -7.15
N GLN A 23 9.05 22.68 -6.12
CA GLN A 23 8.45 23.65 -5.23
C GLN A 23 8.08 24.93 -6.01
N GLY A 24 8.99 25.48 -6.81
CA GLY A 24 8.70 26.61 -7.69
C GLY A 24 7.60 26.34 -8.72
N LEU A 25 7.57 25.13 -9.30
CA LEU A 25 6.49 24.69 -10.18
C LEU A 25 5.14 24.67 -9.46
N ILE A 26 5.09 24.07 -8.26
CA ILE A 26 3.88 24.01 -7.43
C ILE A 26 3.44 25.42 -7.03
N THR A 27 4.35 26.31 -6.62
CA THR A 27 4.04 27.72 -6.33
C THR A 27 3.44 28.42 -7.55
N LYS A 28 4.03 28.24 -8.74
CA LYS A 28 3.49 28.80 -10.00
C LYS A 28 2.10 28.26 -10.31
N CYS A 29 1.89 26.94 -10.15
CA CYS A 29 0.59 26.32 -10.34
C CYS A 29 -0.42 26.82 -9.31
N TYR A 30 -0.01 27.00 -8.06
CA TYR A 30 -0.85 27.52 -7.00
C TYR A 30 -1.36 28.91 -7.37
N TYR A 31 -0.46 29.81 -7.77
CA TYR A 31 -0.84 31.16 -8.20
C TYR A 31 -1.77 31.18 -9.42
N LYS A 32 -1.53 30.30 -10.39
CA LYS A 32 -2.39 30.18 -11.57
C LYS A 32 -3.79 29.66 -11.22
N PHE A 33 -3.93 28.83 -10.18
CA PHE A 33 -5.20 28.22 -9.81
C PHE A 33 -5.99 29.02 -8.77
N PHE A 34 -5.34 29.41 -7.67
CA PHE A 34 -5.96 30.10 -6.53
C PHE A 34 -5.80 31.62 -6.58
N GLY A 35 -4.91 32.15 -7.41
CA GLY A 35 -4.60 33.58 -7.47
C GLY A 35 -3.36 33.96 -6.65
N ASN A 36 -3.06 35.25 -6.62
CA ASN A 36 -1.86 35.78 -5.98
C ASN A 36 -2.09 35.98 -4.48
N GLU A 37 -1.96 34.89 -3.71
CA GLU A 37 -1.96 34.90 -2.24
C GLU A 37 -0.52 34.74 -1.72
N GLU A 38 -0.18 35.38 -0.60
CA GLU A 38 1.07 35.03 0.09
C GLU A 38 0.92 33.61 0.66
N ILE A 39 1.90 32.76 0.37
CA ILE A 39 1.89 31.35 0.79
C ILE A 39 3.14 30.97 1.55
N GLU A 40 2.95 30.14 2.59
CA GLU A 40 3.99 29.32 3.18
C GLU A 40 3.90 27.91 2.59
N ILE A 41 5.03 27.39 2.12
CA ILE A 41 5.10 26.06 1.48
C ILE A 41 6.19 25.22 2.15
N ALA A 42 5.82 24.01 2.54
CA ALA A 42 6.73 23.05 3.15
C ALA A 42 6.60 21.68 2.49
N SER A 43 7.72 21.06 2.13
CA SER A 43 7.73 19.67 1.65
C SER A 43 7.30 18.74 2.78
N LEU A 44 6.41 17.80 2.48
CA LEU A 44 6.12 16.68 3.36
C LEU A 44 7.20 15.59 3.20
N PRO A 45 7.38 14.71 4.20
CA PRO A 45 8.32 13.59 4.12
C PRO A 45 8.06 12.75 2.87
N ARG A 46 9.14 12.41 2.13
CA ARG A 46 9.01 11.54 0.98
C ARG A 46 8.56 10.15 1.41
N SER A 47 7.55 9.64 0.73
CA SER A 47 7.07 8.26 0.90
C SER A 47 7.91 7.30 0.05
N GLY A 48 7.47 6.05 -0.06
CA GLY A 48 8.05 5.07 -0.99
C GLY A 48 7.70 5.32 -2.46
N SER A 49 7.00 6.40 -2.83
CA SER A 49 6.63 6.70 -4.22
C SER A 49 7.45 7.87 -4.78
N ASP A 50 7.43 8.06 -6.11
CA ASP A 50 8.02 9.23 -6.78
C ASP A 50 7.20 10.53 -6.58
N ARG A 51 5.99 10.41 -6.02
CA ARG A 51 5.12 11.54 -5.68
C ARG A 51 5.76 12.43 -4.63
N GLN A 52 5.68 13.72 -4.87
CA GLN A 52 6.17 14.74 -3.94
C GLN A 52 5.01 15.62 -3.51
N TYR A 53 4.82 15.69 -2.19
CA TYR A 53 3.73 16.41 -1.56
C TYR A 53 4.26 17.63 -0.81
N PHE A 54 3.52 18.73 -0.91
CA PHE A 54 3.86 20.00 -0.28
C PHE A 54 2.63 20.52 0.44
N ARG A 55 2.75 20.80 1.74
CA ARG A 55 1.72 21.50 2.49
C ARG A 55 1.87 22.99 2.21
N ILE A 56 0.77 23.62 1.80
CA ILE A 56 0.69 25.04 1.44
C ILE A 56 -0.34 25.69 2.36
N ASN A 57 0.07 26.75 3.03
CA ASN A 57 -0.77 27.57 3.89
C ASN A 57 -0.87 28.99 3.30
N SER A 58 -2.08 29.48 3.07
CA SER A 58 -2.34 30.87 2.61
C SER A 58 -3.06 31.72 3.67
N GLY A 59 -2.86 31.38 4.95
CA GLY A 59 -3.49 32.03 6.11
C GLY A 59 -4.93 31.60 6.36
N ASN A 60 -5.77 31.52 5.31
CA ASN A 60 -7.17 31.13 5.40
C ASN A 60 -7.45 29.67 5.01
N ARG A 61 -6.45 28.96 4.44
CA ARG A 61 -6.60 27.61 3.91
C ARG A 61 -5.30 26.81 4.01
N ASN A 62 -5.45 25.51 4.25
CA ASN A 62 -4.39 24.52 4.08
C ASN A 62 -4.71 23.62 2.87
N VAL A 63 -3.72 23.43 2.00
CA VAL A 63 -3.82 22.63 0.77
C VAL A 63 -2.60 21.74 0.65
N ILE A 64 -2.78 20.53 0.16
CA ILE A 64 -1.66 19.69 -0.29
C ILE A 64 -1.49 19.88 -1.80
N GLY A 65 -0.37 20.44 -2.22
CA GLY A 65 0.09 20.41 -3.60
C GLY A 65 0.88 19.15 -3.87
N THR A 66 0.53 18.43 -4.93
CA THR A 66 1.21 17.18 -5.31
C THR A 66 1.78 17.29 -6.70
N TYR A 67 3.03 16.84 -6.86
CA TYR A 67 3.65 16.60 -8.14
C TYR A 67 3.97 15.13 -8.32
N ASN A 68 3.66 14.58 -9.50
CA ASN A 68 3.98 13.21 -9.86
C ASN A 68 4.19 13.09 -11.38
N PRO A 69 5.36 12.66 -11.86
CA PRO A 69 5.63 12.62 -13.29
C PRO A 69 4.78 11.60 -14.08
N VAL A 70 4.13 10.64 -13.40
CA VAL A 70 3.31 9.60 -14.02
C VAL A 70 1.88 10.12 -14.20
N ARG A 71 1.52 10.50 -15.44
CA ARG A 71 0.21 11.10 -15.75
C ARG A 71 -0.93 10.13 -15.51
N GLU A 72 -0.79 8.87 -15.94
CA GLU A 72 -1.82 7.84 -15.82
C GLU A 72 -2.22 7.61 -14.35
N GLU A 73 -1.24 7.67 -13.44
CA GLU A 73 -1.50 7.57 -12.00
C GLU A 73 -2.21 8.81 -11.45
N ASN A 74 -1.92 10.00 -11.99
CA ASN A 74 -2.61 11.24 -11.62
C ASN A 74 -4.05 11.26 -12.10
N ASP A 75 -4.28 10.86 -13.35
CA ASP A 75 -5.62 10.72 -13.94
C ASP A 75 -6.46 9.71 -13.14
N ALA A 76 -5.85 8.57 -12.75
CA ALA A 76 -6.45 7.59 -11.85
C ALA A 76 -6.84 8.21 -10.51
N PHE A 77 -5.91 8.91 -9.84
CA PHE A 77 -6.18 9.52 -8.55
C PHE A 77 -7.32 10.54 -8.64
N VAL A 78 -7.25 11.49 -9.58
CA VAL A 78 -8.24 12.57 -9.71
C VAL A 78 -9.61 12.02 -10.10
N GLY A 79 -9.66 11.10 -11.07
CA GLY A 79 -10.91 10.49 -11.52
C GLY A 79 -11.56 9.61 -10.45
N PHE A 80 -10.79 8.76 -9.76
CA PHE A 80 -11.28 7.97 -8.63
C PHE A 80 -11.76 8.87 -7.49
N THR A 81 -11.04 9.94 -7.18
CA THR A 81 -11.44 10.88 -6.13
C THR A 81 -12.81 11.48 -6.42
N LYS A 82 -13.02 11.98 -7.65
CA LYS A 82 -14.31 12.53 -8.05
C LYS A 82 -15.42 11.49 -7.92
N HIS A 83 -15.20 10.29 -8.45
CA HIS A 83 -16.17 9.20 -8.37
C HIS A 83 -16.52 8.83 -6.92
N PHE A 84 -15.52 8.65 -6.06
CA PHE A 84 -15.72 8.29 -4.66
C PHE A 84 -16.46 9.36 -3.87
N ARG A 85 -16.20 10.64 -4.15
CA ARG A 85 -16.95 11.74 -3.52
C ARG A 85 -18.42 11.75 -3.95
N GLU A 86 -18.71 11.53 -5.23
CA GLU A 86 -20.08 11.38 -5.74
C GLU A 86 -20.79 10.18 -5.10
N ALA A 87 -20.05 9.10 -4.82
CA ALA A 87 -20.53 7.95 -4.08
C ALA A 87 -20.68 8.18 -2.56
N GLY A 88 -20.28 9.35 -2.04
CA GLY A 88 -20.35 9.70 -0.62
C GLY A 88 -19.26 9.08 0.26
N LEU A 89 -18.15 8.63 -0.34
CA LEU A 89 -17.00 8.07 0.36
C LEU A 89 -16.07 9.18 0.85
N LYS A 90 -15.46 8.98 2.01
CA LYS A 90 -14.58 9.95 2.68
C LYS A 90 -13.17 9.94 2.08
N VAL A 91 -13.01 10.64 0.98
CA VAL A 91 -11.74 10.87 0.29
C VAL A 91 -11.48 12.38 0.18
N PRO A 92 -10.20 12.83 0.12
CA PRO A 92 -9.90 14.27 0.06
C PRO A 92 -10.58 14.92 -1.15
N GLU A 93 -10.96 16.19 -1.02
CA GLU A 93 -11.39 16.97 -2.19
C GLU A 93 -10.21 17.26 -3.11
N ILE A 94 -10.41 17.15 -4.43
CA ILE A 94 -9.49 17.73 -5.42
C ILE A 94 -9.97 19.15 -5.73
N PHE A 95 -9.17 20.14 -5.37
CA PHE A 95 -9.46 21.52 -5.70
C PHE A 95 -9.18 21.80 -7.17
N GLY A 96 -8.08 21.28 -7.72
CA GLY A 96 -7.73 21.47 -9.13
C GLY A 96 -6.63 20.53 -9.60
N TYR A 97 -6.63 20.24 -10.91
CA TYR A 97 -5.62 19.41 -11.56
C TYR A 97 -5.10 20.10 -12.84
N MET A 98 -3.79 20.29 -12.91
CA MET A 98 -3.05 20.81 -14.06
C MET A 98 -2.31 19.67 -14.74
N GLU A 99 -3.00 19.02 -15.69
CA GLU A 99 -2.51 17.83 -16.40
C GLU A 99 -1.15 18.04 -17.08
N ASN A 100 -0.95 19.17 -17.78
CA ASN A 100 0.28 19.44 -18.51
C ASN A 100 1.50 19.64 -17.59
N GLU A 101 1.25 20.11 -16.38
CA GLU A 101 2.26 20.36 -15.36
C GLU A 101 2.42 19.17 -14.39
N ASN A 102 1.56 18.15 -14.49
CA ASN A 102 1.52 17.02 -13.56
C ASN A 102 1.36 17.44 -12.08
N VAL A 103 0.57 18.50 -11.85
CA VAL A 103 0.33 19.06 -10.52
C VAL A 103 -1.16 19.04 -10.20
N TYR A 104 -1.53 18.52 -9.04
CA TYR A 104 -2.88 18.67 -8.49
C TYR A 104 -2.85 19.21 -7.07
N PHE A 105 -3.95 19.85 -6.67
CA PHE A 105 -4.18 20.40 -5.34
C PHE A 105 -5.34 19.68 -4.68
N GLN A 106 -5.13 19.23 -3.46
CA GLN A 106 -6.11 18.45 -2.71
C GLN A 106 -6.27 18.95 -1.27
N GLN A 107 -7.38 18.57 -0.66
CA GLN A 107 -7.67 18.81 0.75
C GLN A 107 -6.56 18.27 1.65
N ASP A 108 -6.15 19.08 2.62
CA ASP A 108 -5.27 18.65 3.70
C ASP A 108 -6.09 17.97 4.80
N LEU A 109 -5.82 16.69 5.04
CA LEU A 109 -6.47 15.87 6.08
C LEU A 109 -5.68 15.84 7.40
N GLY A 110 -4.64 16.68 7.52
CA GLY A 110 -3.78 16.75 8.69
C GLY A 110 -2.70 15.66 8.74
N ASP A 111 -2.14 15.43 9.92
CA ASP A 111 -0.94 14.59 10.11
C ASP A 111 -1.21 13.26 10.81
N ILE A 112 -2.44 13.03 11.24
CA ILE A 112 -2.80 11.85 12.04
C ILE A 112 -3.41 10.81 11.10
N ASN A 113 -2.72 9.69 10.94
CA ASN A 113 -3.27 8.48 10.32
C ASN A 113 -3.51 7.40 11.38
N LEU A 114 -4.23 6.35 11.02
CA LEU A 114 -4.60 5.27 11.94
C LEU A 114 -3.35 4.62 12.55
N TYR A 115 -2.27 4.49 11.78
CA TYR A 115 -0.99 3.99 12.30
C TYR A 115 -0.41 4.88 13.41
N THR A 116 -0.27 6.19 13.18
CA THR A 116 0.29 7.12 14.16
C THR A 116 -0.65 7.32 15.35
N TRP A 117 -1.96 7.26 15.12
CA TRP A 117 -2.98 7.27 16.16
C TRP A 117 -2.86 6.05 17.09
N LEU A 118 -2.74 4.84 16.52
CA LEU A 118 -2.52 3.62 17.30
C LEU A 118 -1.20 3.66 18.07
N LYS A 119 -0.13 4.19 17.46
CA LYS A 119 1.17 4.32 18.15
C LYS A 119 1.11 5.23 19.37
N ARG A 120 0.27 6.26 19.37
CA ARG A 120 0.08 7.15 20.55
C ARG A 120 -0.60 6.45 21.72
N LYS A 121 -1.29 5.33 21.48
CA LYS A 121 -1.94 4.50 22.52
C LYS A 121 -1.01 3.46 23.17
N GLN A 122 0.26 3.39 22.78
CA GLN A 122 1.19 2.41 23.35
C GLN A 122 1.39 2.62 24.85
N GLY A 123 1.10 1.59 25.65
CA GLY A 123 1.15 1.61 27.12
C GLY A 123 -0.08 0.98 27.81
N GLY A 124 -1.17 0.75 27.08
CA GLY A 124 -2.38 0.03 27.54
C GLY A 124 -2.87 -1.00 26.51
N ASP A 125 -4.12 -1.47 26.66
CA ASP A 125 -4.78 -2.30 25.64
C ASP A 125 -4.96 -1.48 24.36
N THR A 126 -4.16 -1.79 23.33
CA THR A 126 -4.16 -1.04 22.05
C THR A 126 -5.51 -1.17 21.34
N PHE A 127 -6.22 -2.27 21.53
CA PHE A 127 -7.52 -2.56 20.92
C PHE A 127 -8.66 -2.40 21.93
N ASP A 128 -8.64 -1.28 22.65
CA ASP A 128 -9.74 -0.82 23.50
C ASP A 128 -11.06 -0.59 22.69
N GLN A 129 -12.12 -0.20 23.40
CA GLN A 129 -13.44 0.02 22.81
C GLN A 129 -13.44 1.13 21.73
N GLU A 130 -12.65 2.18 21.91
CA GLU A 130 -12.56 3.29 20.94
C GLU A 130 -11.85 2.81 19.66
N THR A 131 -10.73 2.09 19.79
CA THR A 131 -10.02 1.48 18.67
C THR A 131 -10.94 0.53 17.91
N LYS A 132 -11.71 -0.30 18.62
CA LYS A 132 -12.70 -1.21 18.00
C LYS A 132 -13.77 -0.46 17.22
N GLN A 133 -14.27 0.66 17.74
CA GLN A 133 -15.24 1.52 17.03
C GLN A 133 -14.64 2.13 15.77
N ILE A 134 -13.40 2.63 15.81
CA ILE A 134 -12.72 3.18 14.63
C ILE A 134 -12.50 2.08 13.58
N TYR A 135 -12.03 0.90 13.98
CA TYR A 135 -11.86 -0.23 13.05
C TYR A 135 -13.19 -0.63 12.41
N ASN A 136 -14.30 -0.66 13.14
CA ASN A 136 -15.61 -0.94 12.55
C ASN A 136 -15.96 0.11 11.48
N LYS A 137 -15.76 1.41 11.73
CA LYS A 137 -15.96 2.46 10.71
C LYS A 137 -15.07 2.27 9.47
N VAL A 138 -13.83 1.83 9.68
CA VAL A 138 -12.89 1.52 8.58
C VAL A 138 -13.39 0.33 7.76
N LEU A 139 -13.85 -0.73 8.42
CA LEU A 139 -14.38 -1.94 7.78
C LEU A 139 -15.69 -1.65 7.02
N ASP A 140 -16.57 -0.83 7.59
CA ASP A 140 -17.79 -0.36 6.94
C ASP A 140 -17.45 0.46 5.69
N SER A 141 -16.43 1.32 5.78
CA SER A 141 -15.95 2.09 4.62
C SER A 141 -15.34 1.18 3.55
N LEU A 142 -14.55 0.17 3.94
CA LEU A 142 -14.00 -0.81 3.00
C LEU A 142 -15.11 -1.52 2.22
N LEU A 143 -16.16 -1.96 2.91
CA LEU A 143 -17.34 -2.56 2.27
C LEU A 143 -17.97 -1.60 1.26
N LEU A 144 -18.09 -0.31 1.59
CA LEU A 144 -18.64 0.69 0.69
C LEU A 144 -17.73 0.95 -0.52
N PHE A 145 -16.41 1.02 -0.35
CA PHE A 145 -15.46 1.10 -1.48
C PHE A 145 -15.64 -0.12 -2.41
N GLN A 146 -15.63 -1.32 -1.84
CA GLN A 146 -15.69 -2.57 -2.59
C GLN A 146 -17.00 -2.74 -3.38
N SER A 147 -18.14 -2.44 -2.75
CA SER A 147 -19.47 -2.74 -3.29
C SER A 147 -20.14 -1.56 -4.01
N LYS A 148 -20.03 -0.34 -3.46
CA LYS A 148 -20.63 0.87 -4.03
C LYS A 148 -19.62 1.63 -4.88
N GLY A 149 -18.37 1.74 -4.43
CA GLY A 149 -17.32 2.50 -5.11
C GLY A 149 -16.86 1.90 -6.44
N ILE A 150 -17.19 0.64 -6.75
CA ILE A 150 -16.93 0.08 -8.09
C ILE A 150 -18.04 0.35 -9.10
N LYS A 151 -19.26 0.66 -8.65
CA LYS A 151 -20.42 0.80 -9.54
C LYS A 151 -20.24 2.03 -10.41
N ASP A 152 -20.30 1.84 -11.72
CA ASP A 152 -20.11 2.90 -12.72
C ASP A 152 -18.74 3.61 -12.64
N LEU A 153 -17.76 3.01 -11.94
CA LEU A 153 -16.39 3.49 -11.93
C LEU A 153 -15.78 3.31 -13.33
N ASP A 154 -15.12 4.35 -13.85
CA ASP A 154 -14.36 4.25 -15.09
C ASP A 154 -13.11 3.40 -14.88
N LEU A 155 -13.24 2.11 -15.16
CA LEU A 155 -12.14 1.15 -15.07
C LEU A 155 -11.04 1.39 -16.14
N GLY A 156 -11.26 2.30 -17.10
CA GLY A 156 -10.24 2.77 -18.04
C GLY A 156 -9.15 3.60 -17.35
N LEU A 157 -9.46 4.19 -16.19
CA LEU A 157 -8.52 4.95 -15.37
C LEU A 157 -7.59 4.07 -14.52
N CYS A 158 -7.89 2.77 -14.37
CA CYS A 158 -7.08 1.90 -13.53
C CYS A 158 -5.63 1.81 -14.03
N TYR A 159 -4.69 2.11 -13.13
CA TYR A 159 -3.25 2.08 -13.40
C TYR A 159 -2.50 1.35 -12.26
N PRO A 160 -1.45 0.57 -12.54
CA PRO A 160 -0.95 0.16 -13.86
C PRO A 160 -1.76 -0.98 -14.50
N HIS A 161 -2.70 -1.59 -13.77
CA HIS A 161 -3.57 -2.66 -14.27
C HIS A 161 -5.02 -2.42 -13.94
N ARG A 162 -5.88 -2.87 -14.86
CA ARG A 162 -7.33 -2.83 -14.71
C ARG A 162 -7.88 -3.82 -13.68
N SER A 163 -7.19 -4.93 -13.47
CA SER A 163 -7.61 -5.99 -12.55
C SER A 163 -6.42 -6.62 -11.84
N PHE A 164 -6.67 -7.21 -10.68
CA PHE A 164 -5.69 -8.01 -9.95
C PHE A 164 -5.62 -9.43 -10.53
N ASP A 165 -5.22 -9.53 -11.79
CA ASP A 165 -5.18 -10.77 -12.56
C ASP A 165 -3.97 -11.65 -12.23
N ARG A 166 -3.85 -12.78 -12.94
CA ARG A 166 -2.70 -13.69 -12.79
C ARG A 166 -1.37 -12.95 -12.92
N GLN A 167 -1.25 -12.06 -13.90
CA GLN A 167 0.01 -11.35 -14.14
C GLN A 167 0.37 -10.47 -12.94
N SER A 168 -0.59 -9.71 -12.43
CA SER A 168 -0.44 -8.89 -11.22
C SER A 168 -0.02 -9.74 -10.02
N MET A 169 -0.66 -10.89 -9.82
CA MET A 169 -0.33 -11.81 -8.73
C MET A 169 1.09 -12.38 -8.86
N MET A 170 1.48 -12.78 -10.07
CA MET A 170 2.83 -13.27 -10.35
C MET A 170 3.88 -12.19 -10.14
N TRP A 171 3.60 -10.93 -10.47
CA TRP A 171 4.52 -9.82 -10.19
C TRP A 171 4.71 -9.60 -8.70
N ASP A 172 3.64 -9.62 -7.91
CA ASP A 172 3.72 -9.52 -6.45
C ASP A 172 4.58 -10.65 -5.84
N MET A 173 4.37 -11.89 -6.27
CA MET A 173 5.13 -13.05 -5.79
C MET A 173 6.58 -13.05 -6.27
N ASN A 174 6.85 -12.60 -7.50
CA ASN A 174 8.22 -12.42 -7.98
C ASN A 174 8.92 -11.26 -7.25
N TYR A 175 8.20 -10.22 -6.89
CA TYR A 175 8.74 -9.13 -6.08
C TYR A 175 9.19 -9.64 -4.70
N PHE A 176 8.40 -10.48 -4.05
CA PHE A 176 8.81 -11.22 -2.85
C PHE A 176 10.08 -12.07 -3.08
N LYS A 177 10.10 -12.85 -4.18
CA LYS A 177 11.24 -13.70 -4.55
C LYS A 177 12.53 -12.90 -4.71
N TYR A 178 12.51 -11.85 -5.51
CA TYR A 178 13.72 -11.11 -5.86
C TYR A 178 14.12 -10.05 -4.83
N MET A 179 13.17 -9.41 -4.16
CA MET A 179 13.46 -8.31 -3.24
C MET A 179 13.53 -8.72 -1.78
N LEU A 180 13.09 -9.93 -1.41
CA LEU A 180 13.30 -10.45 -0.06
C LEU A 180 14.11 -11.74 -0.07
N LEU A 181 13.62 -12.80 -0.70
CA LEU A 181 14.24 -14.12 -0.57
C LEU A 181 15.69 -14.13 -1.05
N LYS A 182 15.97 -13.51 -2.21
CA LYS A 182 17.35 -13.36 -2.71
C LYS A 182 18.22 -12.47 -1.82
N LEU A 183 17.69 -11.36 -1.30
CA LEU A 183 18.44 -10.45 -0.41
C LEU A 183 18.78 -11.11 0.94
N LEU A 184 17.91 -11.99 1.44
CA LEU A 184 18.16 -12.79 2.64
C LEU A 184 18.96 -14.08 2.35
N ALA A 185 19.36 -14.30 1.09
CA ALA A 185 20.07 -15.50 0.63
C ALA A 185 19.34 -16.82 0.98
N ILE A 186 18.01 -16.85 0.86
CA ILE A 186 17.20 -18.02 1.14
C ILE A 186 17.35 -19.05 0.00
N PRO A 187 17.64 -20.32 0.30
CA PRO A 187 17.76 -21.37 -0.72
C PRO A 187 16.39 -21.89 -1.17
N PHE A 188 16.13 -21.80 -2.48
CA PHE A 188 14.94 -22.37 -3.12
C PHE A 188 15.22 -22.83 -4.55
N ASN A 189 14.41 -23.76 -5.03
CA ASN A 189 14.38 -24.21 -6.42
C ASN A 189 13.49 -23.26 -7.24
N GLU A 190 14.08 -22.55 -8.20
CA GLU A 190 13.38 -21.55 -9.03
C GLU A 190 12.13 -22.12 -9.72
N GLN A 191 12.26 -23.31 -10.32
CA GLN A 191 11.19 -23.92 -11.10
C GLN A 191 10.03 -24.40 -10.22
N LEU A 192 10.35 -25.04 -9.08
CA LEU A 192 9.32 -25.52 -8.16
C LEU A 192 8.61 -24.35 -7.46
N LEU A 193 9.33 -23.29 -7.10
CA LEU A 193 8.74 -22.12 -6.48
C LEU A 193 7.82 -21.37 -7.46
N GLU A 194 8.24 -21.25 -8.73
CA GLU A 194 7.38 -20.66 -9.77
C GLU A 194 6.12 -21.49 -10.04
N HIS A 195 6.23 -22.83 -10.01
CA HIS A 195 5.06 -23.71 -10.11
C HIS A 195 4.05 -23.46 -8.96
N ASP A 196 4.55 -23.33 -7.73
CA ASP A 196 3.72 -23.00 -6.56
C ASP A 196 3.10 -21.61 -6.69
N PHE A 197 3.83 -20.61 -7.20
CA PHE A 197 3.25 -19.29 -7.49
C PHE A 197 2.11 -19.37 -8.50
N ILE A 198 2.29 -20.12 -9.59
CA ILE A 198 1.22 -20.32 -10.58
C ILE A 198 0.00 -20.96 -9.92
N SER A 199 0.21 -22.01 -9.12
CA SER A 199 -0.85 -22.74 -8.41
C SER A 199 -1.60 -21.86 -7.41
N LEU A 200 -0.88 -21.00 -6.68
CA LEU A 200 -1.50 -20.03 -5.79
C LEU A 200 -2.31 -18.99 -6.57
N ALA A 201 -1.78 -18.47 -7.69
CA ALA A 201 -2.52 -17.53 -8.53
C ALA A 201 -3.80 -18.18 -9.09
N ASP A 202 -3.73 -19.41 -9.58
CA ASP A 202 -4.90 -20.18 -10.03
C ASP A 202 -5.97 -20.26 -8.94
N TYR A 203 -5.56 -20.64 -7.73
CA TYR A 203 -6.44 -20.75 -6.58
C TYR A 203 -7.11 -19.41 -6.22
N LEU A 204 -6.35 -18.30 -6.26
CA LEU A 204 -6.85 -16.96 -5.90
C LEU A 204 -7.75 -16.33 -6.97
N LEU A 205 -7.81 -16.88 -8.18
CA LEU A 205 -8.73 -16.44 -9.23
C LEU A 205 -10.13 -17.06 -9.11
N LEU A 206 -10.27 -18.17 -8.37
CA LEU A 206 -11.53 -18.89 -8.20
C LEU A 206 -12.69 -18.09 -7.58
N PRO A 207 -12.49 -17.24 -6.54
CA PRO A 207 -13.60 -16.47 -5.95
C PRO A 207 -14.12 -15.31 -6.81
N GLY A 208 -13.56 -15.09 -8.00
CA GLY A 208 -13.93 -13.95 -8.84
C GLY A 208 -13.28 -12.64 -8.40
N GLN A 209 -13.60 -11.56 -9.11
CA GLN A 209 -12.93 -10.26 -8.94
C GLN A 209 -13.90 -9.09 -9.03
N ASP A 210 -15.14 -9.21 -8.59
CA ASP A 210 -16.18 -8.21 -8.91
C ASP A 210 -16.22 -6.96 -8.04
N TYR A 211 -15.17 -6.73 -7.23
CA TYR A 211 -15.12 -5.66 -6.25
C TYR A 211 -14.00 -4.66 -6.53
N PHE A 212 -14.13 -3.44 -6.00
CA PHE A 212 -13.02 -2.49 -6.02
C PHE A 212 -11.95 -2.93 -5.02
N LEU A 213 -10.80 -3.32 -5.53
CA LEU A 213 -9.60 -3.63 -4.76
C LEU A 213 -8.76 -2.36 -4.64
N TYR A 214 -8.70 -1.82 -3.42
CA TYR A 214 -7.97 -0.61 -3.05
C TYR A 214 -6.45 -0.77 -3.21
N ARG A 215 -5.96 -2.00 -3.06
CA ARG A 215 -4.56 -2.44 -3.21
C ARG A 215 -3.66 -2.11 -2.02
N ASP A 216 -3.71 -0.88 -1.52
CA ASP A 216 -2.89 -0.39 -0.41
C ASP A 216 -3.76 0.06 0.78
N PHE A 217 -4.79 -0.73 1.11
CA PHE A 217 -5.66 -0.51 2.27
C PHE A 217 -4.93 -0.87 3.58
N GLN A 218 -4.11 0.06 4.06
CA GLN A 218 -3.24 -0.11 5.24
C GLN A 218 -3.41 1.05 6.21
N THR A 219 -3.02 0.85 7.47
CA THR A 219 -3.25 1.83 8.55
C THR A 219 -2.55 3.18 8.31
N ALA A 220 -1.48 3.20 7.51
CA ALA A 220 -0.79 4.43 7.12
C ALA A 220 -1.55 5.29 6.08
N ASN A 221 -2.49 4.69 5.34
CA ASN A 221 -3.26 5.32 4.26
C ASN A 221 -4.70 5.69 4.69
N ILE A 222 -4.97 5.62 6.00
CA ILE A 222 -6.26 5.96 6.63
C ILE A 222 -6.02 7.14 7.57
N MET A 223 -6.45 8.33 7.18
CA MET A 223 -6.37 9.55 7.98
C MET A 223 -7.48 9.58 9.04
N ILE A 224 -7.20 10.12 10.22
CA ILE A 224 -8.19 10.30 11.29
C ILE A 224 -8.49 11.79 11.43
N VAL A 225 -9.67 12.19 10.95
CA VAL A 225 -10.13 13.59 10.97
C VAL A 225 -11.39 13.64 11.82
N ASP A 226 -11.36 14.39 12.91
CA ASP A 226 -12.49 14.55 13.84
C ASP A 226 -13.12 13.22 14.30
N GLY A 227 -12.28 12.20 14.55
CA GLY A 227 -12.73 10.87 14.99
C GLY A 227 -13.33 9.99 13.87
N GLU A 228 -13.17 10.41 12.62
CA GLU A 228 -13.67 9.71 11.43
C GLU A 228 -12.52 9.28 10.50
N PRO A 229 -12.59 8.07 9.92
CA PRO A 229 -11.61 7.62 8.94
C PRO A 229 -11.82 8.29 7.58
N TRP A 230 -10.73 8.77 6.99
CA TRP A 230 -10.65 9.29 5.63
C TRP A 230 -9.54 8.54 4.87
N PHE A 231 -9.70 8.38 3.57
CA PHE A 231 -8.93 7.42 2.79
C PHE A 231 -8.10 8.13 1.72
N ILE A 232 -6.83 7.75 1.60
CA ILE A 232 -5.88 8.27 0.62
C ILE A 232 -5.13 7.14 -0.08
N ASP A 233 -4.41 7.44 -1.17
CA ASP A 233 -3.53 6.49 -1.87
C ASP A 233 -4.30 5.32 -2.55
N TYR A 234 -5.48 5.60 -3.12
CA TYR A 234 -6.33 4.62 -3.83
C TYR A 234 -6.10 4.55 -5.34
N GLN A 235 -5.19 5.33 -5.91
CA GLN A 235 -4.96 5.40 -7.36
C GLN A 235 -4.38 4.12 -7.98
N GLY A 236 -3.78 3.24 -7.16
CA GLY A 236 -3.41 1.88 -7.55
C GLY A 236 -4.59 0.89 -7.56
N GLY A 237 -5.79 1.38 -7.25
CA GLY A 237 -7.02 0.63 -7.11
C GLY A 237 -7.53 0.09 -8.44
N ARG A 238 -8.12 -1.10 -8.40
CA ARG A 238 -8.46 -1.88 -9.59
C ARG A 238 -9.57 -2.88 -9.29
N LYS A 239 -10.03 -3.60 -10.31
CA LYS A 239 -10.96 -4.71 -10.12
C LYS A 239 -10.27 -5.89 -9.40
N GLY A 240 -10.89 -6.49 -8.39
CA GLY A 240 -10.25 -7.56 -7.61
C GLY A 240 -11.17 -8.24 -6.61
N ALA A 241 -10.58 -9.14 -5.82
CA ALA A 241 -11.30 -9.92 -4.81
C ALA A 241 -11.44 -9.16 -3.49
N SER A 242 -12.60 -9.31 -2.84
CA SER A 242 -12.96 -8.63 -1.59
C SER A 242 -12.03 -8.91 -0.40
N GLN A 243 -11.37 -10.07 -0.39
CA GLN A 243 -10.52 -10.55 0.69
C GLN A 243 -9.20 -9.77 0.81
N TYR A 244 -8.68 -9.23 -0.31
CA TYR A 244 -7.31 -8.72 -0.37
C TYR A 244 -7.07 -7.52 0.55
N ASP A 245 -7.95 -6.52 0.50
CA ASP A 245 -7.80 -5.30 1.29
C ASP A 245 -8.09 -5.54 2.77
N LEU A 246 -8.99 -6.47 3.10
CA LEU A 246 -9.19 -6.90 4.48
C LEU A 246 -7.92 -7.55 5.03
N ALA A 247 -7.29 -8.44 4.25
CA ALA A 247 -6.01 -9.04 4.60
C ALA A 247 -4.93 -7.97 4.78
N SER A 248 -4.89 -6.95 3.91
CA SER A 248 -3.96 -5.81 4.00
C SER A 248 -4.07 -5.06 5.34
N LEU A 249 -5.30 -4.82 5.81
CA LEU A 249 -5.55 -4.10 7.06
C LEU A 249 -5.25 -4.97 8.30
N LEU A 250 -5.76 -6.20 8.33
CA LEU A 250 -5.73 -7.07 9.50
C LEU A 250 -4.37 -7.75 9.73
N TYR A 251 -3.55 -7.82 8.68
CA TYR A 251 -2.17 -8.33 8.71
C TYR A 251 -1.13 -7.25 8.39
N ASP A 252 -1.45 -5.98 8.67
CA ASP A 252 -0.48 -4.88 8.61
C ASP A 252 0.68 -5.15 9.59
N ALA A 253 1.86 -5.50 9.06
CA ALA A 253 3.03 -5.88 9.85
C ALA A 253 3.55 -4.76 10.77
N LYS A 254 3.11 -3.51 10.55
CA LYS A 254 3.49 -2.37 11.38
C LYS A 254 2.66 -2.27 12.67
N VAL A 255 1.53 -2.96 12.73
CA VAL A 255 0.60 -2.93 13.87
C VAL A 255 0.52 -4.32 14.51
N GLN A 256 0.84 -4.39 15.79
CA GLN A 256 0.76 -5.64 16.54
C GLN A 256 -0.70 -5.93 16.96
N MET A 257 -1.45 -6.61 16.10
CA MET A 257 -2.81 -7.06 16.39
C MET A 257 -2.80 -8.48 16.96
N GLN A 258 -3.48 -8.67 18.09
CA GLN A 258 -3.63 -10.00 18.69
C GLN A 258 -4.59 -10.87 17.87
N PRO A 259 -4.42 -12.21 17.86
CA PRO A 259 -5.30 -13.10 17.10
C PRO A 259 -6.79 -12.96 17.43
N VAL A 260 -7.13 -12.65 18.69
CA VAL A 260 -8.52 -12.48 19.14
C VAL A 260 -9.18 -11.24 18.52
N ASP A 261 -8.50 -10.10 18.47
CA ASP A 261 -9.01 -8.89 17.84
C ASP A 261 -9.08 -9.07 16.31
N ARG A 262 -8.10 -9.77 15.74
CA ARG A 262 -8.09 -10.09 14.30
C ARG A 262 -9.30 -10.91 13.89
N GLU A 263 -9.62 -11.97 14.63
CA GLU A 263 -10.80 -12.81 14.36
C GLU A 263 -12.10 -12.02 14.58
N LEU A 264 -12.14 -11.15 15.60
CA LEU A 264 -13.28 -10.27 15.85
C LEU A 264 -13.58 -9.39 14.62
N PHE A 265 -12.57 -8.69 14.09
CA PHE A 265 -12.73 -7.82 12.93
C PHE A 265 -13.01 -8.60 11.64
N LEU A 266 -12.36 -9.75 11.45
CA LEU A 266 -12.62 -10.64 10.32
C LEU A 266 -14.08 -11.10 10.31
N LYS A 267 -14.58 -11.56 11.45
CA LYS A 267 -15.98 -12.00 11.58
C LYS A 267 -16.95 -10.85 11.32
N TYR A 268 -16.72 -9.68 11.92
CA TYR A 268 -17.54 -8.49 11.70
C TYR A 268 -17.63 -8.15 10.20
N TYR A 269 -16.49 -8.11 9.52
CA TYR A 269 -16.45 -7.80 8.09
C TYR A 269 -17.20 -8.82 7.25
N ILE A 270 -16.94 -10.12 7.45
CA ILE A 270 -17.58 -11.20 6.68
C ILE A 270 -19.10 -11.17 6.86
N GLU A 271 -19.58 -10.95 8.09
CA GLU A 271 -21.01 -10.86 8.37
C GLU A 271 -21.69 -9.72 7.62
N ASN A 272 -21.11 -8.52 7.65
CA ASN A 272 -21.66 -7.35 6.97
C ASN A 272 -21.53 -7.44 5.45
N PHE A 273 -20.36 -7.85 4.96
CA PHE A 273 -20.11 -8.02 3.53
C PHE A 273 -21.10 -8.99 2.90
N CYS A 274 -21.21 -10.21 3.45
CA CYS A 274 -22.11 -11.23 2.90
C CYS A 274 -23.59 -10.82 3.02
N SER A 275 -23.97 -10.07 4.06
CA SER A 275 -25.33 -9.51 4.20
C SER A 275 -25.67 -8.53 3.08
N VAL A 276 -24.70 -7.71 2.64
CA VAL A 276 -24.89 -6.70 1.59
C VAL A 276 -24.78 -7.29 0.18
N THR A 277 -23.84 -8.22 -0.04
CA THR A 277 -23.54 -8.75 -1.38
C THR A 277 -24.27 -10.04 -1.72
N GLY A 278 -24.75 -10.79 -0.72
CA GLY A 278 -25.32 -12.12 -0.90
C GLY A 278 -24.27 -13.23 -1.07
N GLU A 279 -22.99 -12.91 -0.92
CA GLU A 279 -21.89 -13.88 -0.99
C GLU A 279 -21.94 -14.90 0.16
N GLU A 280 -21.32 -16.06 -0.06
CA GLU A 280 -21.28 -17.13 0.94
C GLU A 280 -20.10 -16.95 1.91
N LYS A 281 -20.40 -16.95 3.21
CA LYS A 281 -19.40 -16.76 4.28
C LYS A 281 -18.28 -17.80 4.23
N ASP A 282 -18.63 -19.05 3.94
CA ASP A 282 -17.65 -20.15 3.93
C ASP A 282 -16.70 -20.04 2.73
N LYS A 283 -17.21 -19.67 1.55
CA LYS A 283 -16.37 -19.35 0.38
C LYS A 283 -15.45 -18.17 0.65
N PHE A 284 -15.94 -17.10 1.29
CA PHE A 284 -15.07 -15.97 1.65
C PHE A 284 -13.90 -16.44 2.51
N ARG A 285 -14.19 -17.23 3.57
CA ARG A 285 -13.18 -17.75 4.50
C ARG A 285 -12.21 -18.72 3.84
N GLU A 286 -12.69 -19.56 2.93
CA GLU A 286 -11.88 -20.54 2.20
C GLU A 286 -10.66 -19.87 1.55
N TYR A 287 -10.89 -18.81 0.77
CA TYR A 287 -9.81 -18.14 0.03
C TYR A 287 -9.06 -17.08 0.85
N TYR A 288 -9.59 -16.65 2.00
CA TYR A 288 -9.05 -15.52 2.76
C TYR A 288 -7.58 -15.71 3.16
N ASN A 289 -7.20 -16.91 3.61
CA ASN A 289 -5.82 -17.17 4.00
C ASN A 289 -4.86 -17.13 2.80
N GLY A 290 -5.29 -17.58 1.62
CA GLY A 290 -4.51 -17.44 0.39
C GLY A 290 -4.28 -15.96 0.03
N PHE A 291 -5.30 -15.11 0.20
CA PHE A 291 -5.15 -13.66 0.01
C PHE A 291 -4.22 -13.03 1.05
N CYS A 292 -4.26 -13.50 2.31
CA CYS A 292 -3.29 -13.12 3.33
C CYS A 292 -1.85 -13.46 2.91
N MET A 293 -1.63 -14.65 2.33
CA MET A 293 -0.31 -15.05 1.85
C MET A 293 0.23 -14.09 0.79
N ILE A 294 -0.52 -13.88 -0.30
CA ILE A 294 -0.04 -13.02 -1.39
C ILE A 294 0.16 -11.57 -0.96
N ARG A 295 -0.71 -11.05 -0.09
CA ARG A 295 -0.61 -9.70 0.44
C ARG A 295 0.63 -9.52 1.31
N LEU A 296 0.91 -10.49 2.19
CA LEU A 296 2.10 -10.50 3.04
C LEU A 296 3.37 -10.67 2.21
N MET A 297 3.37 -11.53 1.19
CA MET A 297 4.49 -11.68 0.26
C MET A 297 4.79 -10.34 -0.44
N GLN A 298 3.77 -9.64 -0.95
CA GLN A 298 3.97 -8.34 -1.57
C GLN A 298 4.52 -7.29 -0.57
N ALA A 299 3.96 -7.20 0.64
CA ALA A 299 4.49 -6.31 1.69
C ALA A 299 5.96 -6.61 1.99
N LEU A 300 6.29 -7.90 2.16
CA LEU A 300 7.65 -8.34 2.46
C LEU A 300 8.63 -8.07 1.30
N GLY A 301 8.19 -8.18 0.04
CA GLY A 301 8.97 -7.72 -1.10
C GLY A 301 9.29 -6.22 -1.01
N ALA A 302 8.31 -5.39 -0.62
CA ALA A 302 8.50 -3.95 -0.46
C ALA A 302 9.42 -3.63 0.73
N PHE A 303 9.28 -4.35 1.86
CA PHE A 303 10.16 -4.20 3.01
C PHE A 303 11.60 -4.62 2.69
N GLY A 304 11.78 -5.69 1.92
CA GLY A 304 13.08 -6.13 1.45
C GLY A 304 13.74 -5.10 0.54
N PHE A 305 13.03 -4.60 -0.48
CA PHE A 305 13.57 -3.55 -1.36
C PHE A 305 13.86 -2.25 -0.61
N ARG A 306 12.89 -1.69 0.10
CA ARG A 306 13.05 -0.38 0.76
C ARG A 306 13.95 -0.46 1.99
N GLY A 307 13.89 -1.54 2.75
CA GLY A 307 14.66 -1.72 3.98
C GLY A 307 16.08 -2.24 3.75
N LEU A 308 16.24 -3.30 2.96
CA LEU A 308 17.54 -3.96 2.77
C LEU A 308 18.35 -3.36 1.60
N TYR A 309 17.68 -2.90 0.53
CA TYR A 309 18.37 -2.35 -0.64
C TYR A 309 18.47 -0.81 -0.62
N GLU A 310 17.40 -0.10 -0.24
CA GLU A 310 17.43 1.37 -0.10
C GLU A 310 17.80 1.85 1.31
N HIS A 311 18.05 0.94 2.26
CA HIS A 311 18.45 1.26 3.63
C HIS A 311 17.47 2.20 4.37
N LYS A 312 16.15 1.97 4.25
CA LYS A 312 15.13 2.73 5.01
C LYS A 312 14.77 2.03 6.33
N PRO A 313 15.14 2.57 7.51
CA PRO A 313 15.01 1.86 8.80
C PRO A 313 13.59 1.36 9.11
N THR A 314 12.58 2.19 8.87
CA THR A 314 11.17 1.85 9.20
C THR A 314 10.64 0.64 8.42
N PHE A 315 11.19 0.36 7.24
CA PHE A 315 10.85 -0.80 6.44
C PHE A 315 11.56 -2.06 6.97
N THR A 316 12.81 -1.93 7.40
CA THR A 316 13.60 -3.01 8.01
C THR A 316 12.93 -3.57 9.26
N ASP A 317 12.42 -2.69 10.14
CA ASP A 317 11.72 -3.08 11.36
C ASP A 317 10.45 -3.93 11.10
N SER A 318 9.88 -3.83 9.91
CA SER A 318 8.65 -4.54 9.52
C SER A 318 8.90 -5.94 8.94
N ILE A 319 10.16 -6.29 8.60
CA ILE A 319 10.50 -7.59 7.99
C ILE A 319 10.23 -8.73 8.97
N VAL A 320 10.76 -8.65 10.19
CA VAL A 320 10.63 -9.73 11.18
C VAL A 320 9.17 -9.97 11.59
N PRO A 321 8.37 -8.94 11.93
CA PRO A 321 6.93 -9.12 12.13
C PRO A 321 6.22 -9.72 10.91
N GLY A 322 6.51 -9.23 9.70
CA GLY A 322 5.88 -9.71 8.47
C GLY A 322 6.17 -11.19 8.19
N VAL A 323 7.40 -11.66 8.40
CA VAL A 323 7.77 -13.07 8.23
C VAL A 323 7.06 -13.95 9.27
N ARG A 324 6.94 -13.51 10.52
CA ARG A 324 6.18 -14.25 11.55
C ARG A 324 4.72 -14.41 11.14
N LEU A 325 4.07 -13.33 10.70
CA LEU A 325 2.69 -13.39 10.20
C LEU A 325 2.55 -14.34 9.00
N LEU A 326 3.50 -14.31 8.06
CA LEU A 326 3.46 -15.20 6.90
C LEU A 326 3.60 -16.67 7.32
N ILE A 327 4.48 -16.99 8.28
CA ILE A 327 4.62 -18.35 8.84
C ILE A 327 3.32 -18.80 9.53
N GLU A 328 2.68 -17.92 10.32
CA GLU A 328 1.39 -18.22 10.94
C GLU A 328 0.31 -18.55 9.90
N ILE A 329 0.27 -17.80 8.79
CA ILE A 329 -0.70 -18.01 7.72
C ILE A 329 -0.45 -19.33 6.97
N ILE A 330 0.80 -19.64 6.61
CA ILE A 330 1.05 -20.90 5.87
C ILE A 330 0.70 -22.13 6.71
N ASN A 331 0.93 -22.09 8.02
CA ASN A 331 0.58 -23.19 8.93
C ASN A 331 -0.95 -23.39 9.01
N LYS A 332 -1.74 -22.32 8.84
CA LYS A 332 -3.22 -22.41 8.77
C LYS A 332 -3.73 -22.90 7.42
N THR A 333 -2.87 -22.88 6.39
CA THR A 333 -3.28 -23.06 4.99
C THR A 333 -2.79 -24.39 4.41
N GLU A 334 -1.72 -24.97 4.97
CA GLU A 334 -1.02 -26.12 4.38
C GLU A 334 -1.84 -27.41 4.29
N ASP A 335 -2.86 -27.54 5.14
CA ASP A 335 -3.78 -28.68 5.10
C ASP A 335 -4.68 -28.64 3.86
N HIS A 336 -5.02 -27.43 3.40
CA HIS A 336 -6.00 -27.21 2.33
C HIS A 336 -5.39 -26.84 0.98
N LEU A 337 -4.20 -26.23 0.96
CA LEU A 337 -3.52 -25.81 -0.25
C LEU A 337 -2.10 -26.38 -0.27
N LYS A 338 -1.72 -27.07 -1.35
CA LYS A 338 -0.41 -27.72 -1.46
C LYS A 338 0.55 -26.87 -2.29
N LEU A 339 1.46 -26.20 -1.58
CA LEU A 339 2.52 -25.34 -2.14
C LEU A 339 3.85 -25.72 -1.48
N PRO A 340 4.37 -26.94 -1.74
CA PRO A 340 5.43 -27.55 -0.95
C PRO A 340 6.73 -26.74 -0.98
N GLU A 341 7.14 -26.21 -2.13
CA GLU A 341 8.37 -25.45 -2.25
C GLU A 341 8.22 -24.05 -1.62
N LEU A 342 7.07 -23.41 -1.81
CA LEU A 342 6.78 -22.12 -1.18
C LEU A 342 6.80 -22.24 0.35
N PHE A 343 6.09 -23.22 0.91
CA PHE A 343 6.04 -23.42 2.36
C PHE A 343 7.40 -23.76 2.94
N ARG A 344 8.16 -24.66 2.29
CA ARG A 344 9.54 -24.98 2.68
C ARG A 344 10.43 -23.74 2.65
N THR A 345 10.31 -22.92 1.61
CA THR A 345 11.10 -21.69 1.43
C THR A 345 10.77 -20.64 2.49
N ILE A 346 9.50 -20.44 2.82
CA ILE A 346 9.09 -19.50 3.86
C ILE A 346 9.60 -19.96 5.24
N ARG A 347 9.52 -21.26 5.53
CA ARG A 347 9.99 -21.84 6.81
C ARG A 347 11.50 -21.75 7.02
N SER A 348 12.29 -21.66 5.96
CA SER A 348 13.74 -21.50 6.06
C SER A 348 14.19 -20.04 6.24
N ILE A 349 13.30 -19.05 6.07
CA ILE A 349 13.64 -17.63 6.28
C ILE A 349 14.29 -17.39 7.65
N PRO A 350 13.73 -17.89 8.78
CA PRO A 350 14.31 -17.68 10.10
C PRO A 350 15.68 -18.33 10.34
N GLU A 351 16.08 -19.29 9.51
CA GLU A 351 17.36 -20.00 9.62
C GLU A 351 18.51 -19.18 9.03
N SER A 352 18.19 -18.27 8.09
CA SER A 352 19.18 -17.41 7.44
C SER A 352 19.89 -16.50 8.45
N ARG A 353 21.19 -16.27 8.21
CA ARG A 353 21.98 -15.35 9.04
C ARG A 353 21.44 -13.93 8.96
N ALA A 354 21.13 -13.44 7.76
CA ALA A 354 20.60 -12.10 7.55
C ALA A 354 19.31 -11.86 8.35
N TYR A 355 18.39 -12.83 8.40
CA TYR A 355 17.19 -12.71 9.22
C TYR A 355 17.49 -12.70 10.73
N ARG A 356 18.43 -13.53 11.19
CA ARG A 356 18.84 -13.52 12.61
C ARG A 356 19.46 -12.18 13.00
N ASP A 357 20.31 -11.63 12.15
CA ASP A 357 20.93 -10.32 12.35
C ASP A 357 19.86 -9.21 12.38
N LEU A 358 18.84 -9.26 11.51
CA LEU A 358 17.67 -8.36 11.58
C LEU A 358 16.90 -8.50 12.89
N LYS A 359 16.63 -9.74 13.33
CA LYS A 359 15.88 -10.03 14.56
C LYS A 359 16.61 -9.54 15.81
N GLU A 360 17.94 -9.60 15.81
CA GLU A 360 18.80 -9.12 16.90
C GLU A 360 19.06 -7.60 16.83
N GLY A 361 18.58 -6.92 15.77
CA GLY A 361 18.78 -5.49 15.57
C GLY A 361 20.22 -5.13 15.17
N LEU A 362 20.98 -6.10 14.65
CA LEU A 362 22.36 -5.94 14.17
C LEU A 362 22.40 -5.32 12.76
N ILE A 363 21.32 -5.44 12.00
CA ILE A 363 21.12 -4.73 10.73
C ILE A 363 20.10 -3.62 10.99
N LYS A 364 20.60 -2.39 11.16
CA LYS A 364 19.80 -1.16 11.10
C LYS A 364 20.09 -0.48 9.77
N GLY A 365 19.08 0.11 9.15
CA GLY A 365 19.19 0.75 7.84
C GLY A 365 19.97 2.07 7.90
N ASP A 366 21.24 2.00 8.29
CA ASP A 366 22.17 3.13 8.32
C ASP A 366 22.86 3.33 6.96
#